data_AF-A0A2I0JX03-F1
#
_entry.id   AF-A0A2I0JX03-F1
#
_cell.length_a   1.000
_cell.length_b   1.000
_cell.length_c   1.000
_cell.angle_alpha   90.00
_cell.angle_beta   90.00
_cell.angle_gamma   90.00
#
_symmetry.space_group_name_H-M   'P 1'
#
loop_
_entity.id
_entity.type
_entity.pdbx_description
1 polymer ?
#
loop_
_entity_poly.entity_id
_entity_poly.type
_entity_poly.pdbx_seq_one_letter_code
_entity_poly.pdbx_strand_id
1 'polypeptide(L)'
;MKQNKSPTLLHLLCILLIAVLLTMHYVAPIEAKRGHGKKAAKPHKPSKHRGRHKADHGPSTGPAMAPPDKPSIFDVLSYGAKGDGESDDSKALVAAWKVACKVPSSTLRIPPELKFLIKPVTLQGPCASDLVLLIDGTLLAPPKVGSWPKSSWFQWLNFKWVQNFTIRGTGMVDGQGSNWWSLSDQVQHIQ
;
A
#
# COMPACT_ATOMS: atom_id res chain seq x y z
N MET A 1 39.82 17.37 49.27
CA MET A 1 39.83 16.76 47.91
C MET A 1 38.39 16.63 47.42
N LYS A 2 37.97 17.40 46.41
CA LYS A 2 36.72 17.18 45.68
C LYS A 2 37.03 17.40 44.21
N GLN A 3 37.27 16.31 43.48
CA GLN A 3 37.48 16.39 42.05
C GLN A 3 36.12 16.54 41.36
N ASN A 4 35.98 17.64 40.61
CA ASN A 4 34.88 17.87 39.70
C ASN A 4 34.93 16.82 38.59
N LYS A 5 33.85 16.05 38.43
CA LYS A 5 33.68 15.15 37.29
C LYS A 5 33.44 16.00 36.05
N SER A 6 34.36 15.90 35.10
CA SER A 6 34.36 16.64 33.83
C SER A 6 33.05 16.40 33.04
N PRO A 7 32.44 17.44 32.45
CA PRO A 7 31.23 17.33 31.63
C PRO A 7 31.39 16.38 30.43
N THR A 8 32.63 16.13 29.99
CA THR A 8 32.94 15.16 28.94
C THR A 8 32.62 13.72 29.32
N LEU A 9 32.80 13.33 30.59
CA LEU A 9 32.48 11.97 31.04
C LEU A 9 30.97 11.72 31.04
N LEU A 10 30.20 12.72 31.47
CA LEU A 10 28.73 12.62 31.47
C LEU A 10 28.18 12.54 30.04
N HIS A 11 28.74 13.33 29.12
CA HIS A 11 28.37 13.25 27.70
C HIS A 11 28.70 11.88 27.09
N LEU A 12 29.89 11.32 27.39
CA LEU A 12 30.26 9.98 26.91
C LEU A 12 29.34 8.88 27.48
N LEU A 13 28.96 8.97 28.75
CA LEU A 13 28.00 8.04 29.37
C LEU A 13 26.61 8.15 28.74
N CYS A 14 26.13 9.37 28.42
CA CYS A 14 24.87 9.56 27.72
C CYS A 14 24.89 8.98 26.30
N ILE A 15 25.97 9.16 25.55
CA ILE A 15 26.11 8.59 24.20
C ILE A 15 26.11 7.06 24.27
N LEU A 16 26.84 6.48 25.23
CA LEU A 16 26.89 5.02 25.41
C LEU A 16 25.50 4.45 25.77
N LEU A 17 24.77 5.11 26.67
CA LEU A 17 23.40 4.70 27.03
C LEU A 17 22.44 4.76 25.84
N ILE A 18 22.50 5.81 25.02
CA ILE A 18 21.66 5.93 23.83
C ILE A 18 22.01 4.83 22.81
N ALA A 19 23.29 4.53 22.60
CA ALA A 19 23.71 3.46 21.70
C ALA A 19 23.25 2.07 22.16
N VAL A 20 23.30 1.77 23.47
CA VAL A 20 22.79 0.51 24.04
C VAL A 20 21.27 0.42 23.90
N LEU A 21 20.54 1.52 24.13
CA LEU A 21 19.09 1.52 23.92
C LEU A 21 18.72 1.30 22.45
N LEU A 22 19.43 1.94 21.50
CA LEU A 22 19.17 1.76 20.07
C LEU A 22 19.48 0.34 19.58
N THR A 23 20.54 -0.29 20.10
CA THR A 23 20.89 -1.66 19.72
C THR A 23 19.90 -2.69 20.28
N MET A 24 19.37 -2.47 21.49
CA MET A 24 18.35 -3.36 22.08
C MET A 24 16.99 -3.28 21.39
N HIS A 25 16.60 -2.13 20.82
CA HIS A 25 15.36 -2.02 20.02
C HIS A 25 15.50 -2.58 18.59
N TYR A 26 16.72 -2.89 18.13
CA TYR A 26 16.96 -3.40 16.78
C TYR A 26 16.90 -4.93 16.69
N VAL A 27 16.95 -5.64 17.81
CA VAL A 27 16.84 -7.11 17.84
C VAL A 27 15.38 -7.50 18.07
N ALA A 28 14.60 -7.55 16.99
CA ALA A 28 13.32 -8.26 17.02
C ALA A 28 13.58 -9.77 17.12
N PRO A 29 12.89 -10.52 17.99
CA PRO A 29 13.02 -11.98 18.03
C PRO A 29 12.45 -12.57 16.72
N ILE A 30 13.30 -13.26 15.97
CA ILE A 30 12.89 -14.00 14.79
C ILE A 30 12.17 -15.26 15.27
N GLU A 31 10.84 -15.24 15.30
CA GLU A 31 10.04 -16.43 15.55
C GLU A 31 10.03 -17.30 14.29
N ALA A 32 10.98 -18.24 14.23
CA ALA A 32 11.04 -19.26 13.19
C ALA A 32 9.95 -20.32 13.43
N LYS A 33 8.75 -20.14 12.86
CA LYS A 33 7.75 -21.22 12.81
C LYS A 33 8.10 -22.25 11.74
N ARG A 34 8.77 -23.30 12.21
CA ARG A 34 9.03 -24.55 11.50
C ARG A 34 7.77 -25.41 11.51
N GLY A 35 6.97 -25.34 10.45
CA GLY A 35 5.83 -26.24 10.21
C GLY A 35 6.18 -27.29 9.16
N HIS A 36 6.68 -28.44 9.60
CA HIS A 36 6.76 -29.65 8.77
C HIS A 36 5.38 -30.34 8.73
N GLY A 37 4.96 -30.75 7.53
CA GLY A 37 4.57 -32.14 7.35
C GLY A 37 3.17 -32.46 6.84
N LYS A 38 3.12 -32.86 5.56
CA LYS A 38 2.38 -33.98 4.96
C LYS A 38 0.83 -33.87 4.99
N LYS A 39 0.10 -34.12 3.90
CA LYS A 39 0.03 -35.42 3.22
C LYS A 39 -0.35 -35.29 1.74
N ALA A 40 0.33 -36.09 0.92
CA ALA A 40 -0.12 -36.54 -0.38
C ALA A 40 -1.16 -37.65 -0.22
N ALA A 41 -2.20 -37.64 -1.05
CA ALA A 41 -3.06 -38.79 -1.34
C ALA A 41 -3.07 -39.02 -2.86
N LYS A 42 -2.97 -40.31 -3.22
CA LYS A 42 -2.64 -40.85 -4.55
C LYS A 42 -3.93 -41.10 -5.40
N PRO A 43 -3.96 -42.01 -6.41
CA PRO A 43 -4.11 -41.64 -7.81
C PRO A 43 -5.41 -42.20 -8.45
N HIS A 44 -5.85 -41.63 -9.57
CA HIS A 44 -6.81 -42.31 -10.46
C HIS A 44 -6.29 -42.37 -11.91
N LYS A 45 -6.19 -43.60 -12.41
CA LYS A 45 -6.13 -44.05 -13.81
C LYS A 45 -6.85 -45.41 -13.85
N PRO A 46 -7.28 -45.97 -15.01
CA PRO A 46 -7.21 -45.43 -16.38
C PRO A 46 -8.53 -45.58 -17.17
N SER A 47 -8.67 -44.84 -18.27
CA SER A 47 -9.52 -45.24 -19.40
C SER A 47 -8.69 -45.21 -20.67
N LYS A 48 -8.63 -46.37 -21.34
CA LYS A 48 -8.01 -46.59 -22.64
C LYS A 48 -9.03 -46.21 -23.72
N HIS A 49 -8.68 -45.29 -24.61
CA HIS A 49 -9.19 -45.35 -25.98
C HIS A 49 -8.02 -45.29 -26.97
N ARG A 50 -7.94 -46.35 -27.76
CA ARG A 50 -6.97 -46.64 -28.80
C ARG A 50 -7.51 -46.02 -30.09
N GLY A 51 -6.82 -45.01 -30.61
CA GLY A 51 -7.10 -44.43 -31.92
C GLY A 51 -5.78 -44.12 -32.61
N ARG A 52 -5.45 -44.92 -33.62
CA ARG A 52 -4.25 -44.85 -34.46
C ARG A 52 -4.61 -44.04 -35.70
N HIS A 53 -4.11 -42.82 -35.88
CA HIS A 53 -4.04 -42.18 -37.20
C HIS A 53 -2.77 -41.33 -37.36
N LYS A 54 -2.34 -41.27 -38.62
CA LYS A 54 -1.01 -41.03 -39.15
C LYS A 54 -0.44 -39.64 -38.87
N ALA A 55 0.90 -39.57 -38.91
CA ALA A 55 1.66 -38.36 -39.13
C ALA A 55 1.30 -37.73 -40.48
N ASP A 56 1.07 -36.42 -40.48
CA ASP A 56 1.31 -35.57 -41.64
C ASP A 56 1.92 -34.24 -41.16
N HIS A 57 2.95 -33.83 -41.88
CA HIS A 57 3.70 -32.59 -41.67
C HIS A 57 2.94 -31.41 -42.28
N GLY A 58 2.67 -30.38 -41.47
CA GLY A 58 2.08 -29.10 -41.89
C GLY A 58 2.53 -27.97 -40.94
N PRO A 59 2.56 -26.71 -41.41
CA PRO A 59 3.54 -25.72 -40.98
C PRO A 59 3.25 -25.07 -39.63
N SER A 60 4.35 -24.77 -38.94
CA SER A 60 4.48 -23.99 -37.71
C SER A 60 3.63 -22.72 -37.71
N THR A 61 2.49 -22.73 -37.02
CA THR A 61 1.87 -21.51 -36.49
C THR A 61 2.55 -21.17 -35.17
N GLY A 62 3.12 -19.96 -35.07
CA GLY A 62 3.78 -19.47 -33.87
C GLY A 62 2.87 -19.51 -32.64
N PRO A 63 3.41 -19.37 -31.42
CA PRO A 63 2.62 -19.40 -30.20
C PRO A 63 1.52 -18.33 -30.27
N ALA A 64 0.28 -18.79 -30.28
CA ALA A 64 -0.88 -17.93 -30.09
C ALA A 64 -0.66 -17.13 -28.80
N MET A 65 -0.82 -15.81 -28.90
CA MET A 65 -0.82 -14.88 -27.78
C MET A 65 -1.72 -15.48 -26.69
N ALA A 66 -1.16 -15.70 -25.50
CA ALA A 66 -1.94 -16.19 -24.37
C ALA A 66 -3.17 -15.28 -24.17
N PRO A 67 -4.33 -15.82 -23.74
CA PRO A 67 -5.48 -15.01 -23.40
C PRO A 67 -5.06 -13.89 -22.43
N PRO A 68 -5.66 -12.69 -22.50
CA PRO A 68 -5.32 -11.62 -21.57
C PRO A 68 -5.47 -12.14 -20.15
N ASP A 69 -4.40 -12.00 -19.36
CA ASP A 69 -4.38 -12.35 -17.95
C ASP A 69 -5.62 -11.75 -17.28
N LYS A 70 -6.31 -12.54 -16.45
CA LYS A 70 -7.47 -12.07 -15.69
C LYS A 70 -7.09 -10.74 -15.00
N PRO A 71 -7.92 -9.69 -15.08
CA PRO A 71 -7.58 -8.40 -14.49
C PRO A 71 -7.29 -8.57 -13.00
N SER A 72 -6.10 -8.16 -12.58
CA SER A 72 -5.66 -8.27 -11.19
C SER A 72 -6.24 -7.10 -10.39
N ILE A 73 -7.39 -7.34 -9.74
CA ILE A 73 -8.09 -6.33 -8.93
C ILE A 73 -7.73 -6.52 -7.46
N PHE A 74 -7.25 -5.45 -6.85
CA PHE A 74 -6.92 -5.33 -5.43
C PHE A 74 -7.93 -4.40 -4.78
N ASP A 75 -8.99 -4.98 -4.21
CA ASP A 75 -10.01 -4.22 -3.50
C ASP A 75 -9.50 -3.82 -2.11
N VAL A 76 -9.59 -2.53 -1.77
CA VAL A 76 -9.08 -2.00 -0.49
C VAL A 76 -9.71 -2.68 0.74
N LEU A 77 -10.94 -3.19 0.61
CA LEU A 77 -11.61 -3.94 1.68
C LEU A 77 -10.87 -5.24 2.01
N SER A 78 -10.21 -5.85 1.02
CA SER A 78 -9.39 -7.06 1.21
C SER A 78 -8.15 -6.81 2.07
N TYR A 79 -7.83 -5.55 2.32
CA TYR A 79 -6.68 -5.10 3.12
C TYR A 79 -7.11 -4.48 4.46
N GLY A 80 -8.37 -4.66 4.85
CA GLY A 80 -8.90 -4.26 6.16
C GLY A 80 -9.44 -2.84 6.23
N ALA A 81 -9.69 -2.19 5.10
CA ALA A 81 -10.43 -0.94 5.10
C ALA A 81 -11.89 -1.20 5.52
N LYS A 82 -12.46 -0.25 6.25
CA LYS A 82 -13.84 -0.34 6.73
C LYS A 82 -14.81 0.41 5.84
N GLY A 83 -14.43 1.55 5.27
CA GLY A 83 -15.31 2.30 4.37
C GLY A 83 -16.51 2.97 5.07
N ASP A 84 -16.41 3.21 6.38
CA ASP A 84 -17.46 3.80 7.22
C ASP A 84 -17.41 5.35 7.29
N GLY A 85 -16.37 5.98 6.71
CA GLY A 85 -16.14 7.41 6.74
C GLY A 85 -15.55 7.95 8.05
N GLU A 86 -15.31 7.09 9.03
CA GLU A 86 -14.87 7.48 10.39
C GLU A 86 -13.53 6.83 10.77
N SER A 87 -13.35 5.56 10.40
CA SER A 87 -12.16 4.79 10.70
C SER A 87 -11.00 5.17 9.77
N ASP A 88 -9.79 5.24 10.33
CA ASP A 88 -8.56 5.51 9.57
C ASP A 88 -8.20 4.32 8.66
N ASP A 89 -8.52 4.45 7.38
CA ASP A 89 -8.31 3.42 6.35
C ASP A 89 -6.96 3.58 5.61
N SER A 90 -6.10 4.54 6.03
CA SER A 90 -4.81 4.82 5.37
C SER A 90 -3.91 3.59 5.28
N LYS A 91 -3.86 2.76 6.33
CA LYS A 91 -3.00 1.56 6.35
C LYS A 91 -3.47 0.52 5.34
N ALA A 92 -4.77 0.34 5.19
CA ALA A 92 -5.35 -0.58 4.22
C ALA A 92 -5.08 -0.10 2.79
N LEU A 93 -5.26 1.20 2.51
CA LEU A 93 -4.93 1.80 1.22
C LEU A 93 -3.45 1.60 0.85
N VAL A 94 -2.54 1.87 1.78
CA VAL A 94 -1.09 1.70 1.55
C VAL A 94 -0.73 0.23 1.36
N ALA A 95 -1.36 -0.70 2.09
CA ALA A 95 -1.12 -2.13 1.92
C ALA A 95 -1.60 -2.62 0.55
N ALA A 96 -2.81 -2.24 0.14
CA ALA A 96 -3.37 -2.57 -1.16
C ALA A 96 -2.52 -2.00 -2.30
N TRP A 97 -2.10 -0.74 -2.19
CA TRP A 97 -1.19 -0.09 -3.13
C TRP A 97 0.13 -0.86 -3.29
N LYS A 98 0.78 -1.26 -2.19
CA LYS A 98 2.06 -1.97 -2.24
C LYS A 98 2.01 -3.30 -3.00
N VAL A 99 0.86 -3.97 -3.00
CA VAL A 99 0.67 -5.21 -3.74
C VAL A 99 0.32 -4.91 -5.19
N ALA A 100 -0.66 -4.05 -5.44
CA ALA A 100 -1.07 -3.66 -6.79
C ALA A 100 0.10 -3.10 -7.62
N CYS A 101 0.90 -2.21 -7.01
CA CYS A 101 2.06 -1.58 -7.62
C CYS A 101 3.10 -2.59 -8.17
N LYS A 102 3.12 -3.84 -7.69
CA LYS A 102 4.08 -4.87 -8.18
C LYS A 102 3.54 -5.70 -9.34
N VAL A 103 2.27 -5.53 -9.71
CA VAL A 103 1.58 -6.36 -10.70
C VAL A 103 1.26 -5.52 -11.94
N PRO A 104 1.76 -5.91 -13.14
CA PRO A 104 1.44 -5.23 -14.39
C PRO A 104 -0.06 -5.19 -14.65
N SER A 105 -0.55 -4.08 -15.20
CA SER A 105 -1.95 -3.89 -15.60
C SER A 105 -2.97 -4.18 -14.48
N SER A 106 -2.57 -3.94 -13.23
CA SER A 106 -3.42 -4.16 -12.07
C SER A 106 -4.33 -2.98 -11.76
N THR A 107 -5.39 -3.24 -11.00
CA THR A 107 -6.32 -2.22 -10.53
C THR A 107 -6.40 -2.24 -9.01
N LEU A 108 -6.05 -1.15 -8.35
CA LEU A 108 -6.41 -0.88 -6.97
C LEU A 108 -7.82 -0.26 -6.95
N ARG A 109 -8.78 -0.93 -6.29
CA ARG A 109 -10.19 -0.53 -6.31
C ARG A 109 -10.62 0.07 -4.98
N ILE A 110 -11.24 1.26 -5.06
CA ILE A 110 -12.03 1.90 -4.00
C ILE A 110 -13.51 1.71 -4.37
N PRO A 111 -14.22 0.79 -3.72
CA PRO A 111 -15.57 0.37 -4.12
C PRO A 111 -16.61 1.50 -3.93
N PRO A 112 -17.69 1.49 -4.73
CA PRO A 112 -18.76 2.49 -4.65
C PRO A 112 -19.52 2.45 -3.33
N GLU A 113 -20.29 3.50 -3.05
CA GLU A 113 -21.19 3.65 -1.89
C GLU A 113 -20.50 3.72 -0.51
N LEU A 114 -19.19 3.47 -0.45
CA LEU A 114 -18.39 3.53 0.78
C LEU A 114 -17.55 4.80 0.86
N LYS A 115 -17.22 5.20 2.10
CA LYS A 115 -16.39 6.38 2.41
C LYS A 115 -15.15 5.96 3.18
N PHE A 116 -13.98 6.29 2.67
CA PHE A 116 -12.71 5.90 3.26
C PHE A 116 -12.02 7.13 3.82
N LEU A 117 -11.93 7.24 5.15
CA LEU A 117 -11.18 8.31 5.79
C LEU A 117 -9.68 8.00 5.67
N ILE A 118 -8.98 8.78 4.84
CA ILE A 118 -7.57 8.60 4.54
C ILE A 118 -6.79 9.77 5.11
N LYS A 119 -5.97 9.56 6.14
CA LYS A 119 -4.94 10.53 6.56
C LYS A 119 -3.88 10.73 5.46
N PRO A 120 -3.05 11.78 5.56
CA PRO A 120 -1.93 11.99 4.63
C PRO A 120 -1.09 10.73 4.40
N VAL A 121 -0.96 10.33 3.14
CA VAL A 121 -0.24 9.13 2.72
C VAL A 121 0.65 9.42 1.52
N THR A 122 1.76 8.71 1.45
CA THR A 122 2.58 8.62 0.26
C THR A 122 2.43 7.25 -0.36
N LEU A 123 1.91 7.22 -1.59
CA LEU A 123 1.75 6.05 -2.43
C LEU A 123 2.94 5.98 -3.38
N GLN A 124 3.94 5.19 -2.97
CA GLN A 124 5.28 5.21 -3.56
C GLN A 124 5.50 4.02 -4.51
N GLY A 125 6.16 4.29 -5.64
CA GLY A 125 6.69 3.30 -6.57
C GLY A 125 8.16 2.93 -6.33
N PRO A 126 8.87 2.36 -7.33
CA PRO A 126 8.42 2.16 -8.70
C PRO A 126 7.29 1.13 -8.79
N CYS A 127 6.33 1.37 -9.68
CA CYS A 127 5.27 0.42 -9.99
C CYS A 127 5.48 -0.24 -11.35
N ALA A 128 4.91 -1.43 -11.52
CA ALA A 128 4.73 -2.05 -12.82
C ALA A 128 3.82 -1.16 -13.70
N SER A 129 3.90 -1.36 -15.02
CA SER A 129 3.16 -0.54 -15.99
C SER A 129 1.64 -0.70 -15.83
N ASP A 130 0.92 0.35 -16.20
CA ASP A 130 -0.53 0.33 -16.37
C ASP A 130 -1.32 0.05 -15.08
N LEU A 131 -0.75 0.45 -13.93
CA LEU A 131 -1.47 0.47 -12.66
C LEU A 131 -2.63 1.47 -12.73
N VAL A 132 -3.82 1.01 -12.34
CA VAL A 132 -5.02 1.84 -12.25
C VAL A 132 -5.44 1.98 -10.79
N LEU A 133 -5.62 3.21 -10.31
CA LEU A 133 -6.42 3.50 -9.12
C LEU A 133 -7.86 3.80 -9.57
N LEU A 134 -8.76 2.86 -9.33
CA LEU A 134 -10.19 2.97 -9.65
C LEU A 134 -10.95 3.46 -8.42
N ILE A 135 -11.46 4.69 -8.48
CA ILE A 135 -12.19 5.36 -7.40
C ILE A 135 -13.66 5.46 -7.77
N ASP A 136 -14.46 4.48 -7.32
CA ASP A 136 -15.92 4.52 -7.47
C ASP A 136 -16.63 4.92 -6.16
N GLY A 137 -15.94 4.79 -5.02
CA GLY A 137 -16.37 5.29 -3.71
C GLY A 137 -15.90 6.71 -3.40
N THR A 138 -15.89 7.07 -2.12
CA THR A 138 -15.38 8.37 -1.65
C THR A 138 -14.07 8.19 -0.88
N LEU A 139 -13.01 8.86 -1.31
CA LEU A 139 -11.86 9.14 -0.44
C LEU A 139 -12.15 10.44 0.32
N LEU A 140 -11.99 10.42 1.64
CA LEU A 140 -12.29 11.54 2.52
C LEU A 140 -11.04 11.93 3.31
N ALA A 141 -10.64 13.20 3.24
CA ALA A 141 -9.51 13.70 4.02
C ALA A 141 -9.93 14.00 5.48
N PRO A 142 -9.02 14.02 6.46
CA PRO A 142 -9.35 14.50 7.81
C PRO A 142 -9.73 15.99 7.78
N PRO A 143 -10.87 16.39 8.38
CA PRO A 143 -11.39 17.75 8.24
C PRO A 143 -10.62 18.80 9.03
N LYS A 144 -9.93 18.41 10.10
CA LYS A 144 -9.27 19.34 11.02
C LYS A 144 -7.85 19.62 10.54
N VAL A 145 -7.49 20.89 10.34
CA VAL A 145 -6.13 21.31 9.92
C VAL A 145 -5.04 20.71 10.81
N GLY A 146 -5.24 20.70 12.13
CA GLY A 146 -4.29 20.12 13.09
C GLY A 146 -4.23 18.60 13.16
N SER A 147 -5.07 17.88 12.41
CA SER A 147 -5.07 16.41 12.41
C SER A 147 -4.04 15.80 11.44
N TRP A 148 -3.45 16.62 10.58
CA TRP A 148 -2.42 16.20 9.63
C TRP A 148 -1.03 16.30 10.28
N PRO A 149 -0.13 15.35 10.04
CA PRO A 149 1.23 15.45 10.54
C PRO A 149 1.94 16.64 9.88
N LYS A 150 2.73 17.40 10.66
CA LYS A 150 3.46 18.58 10.16
C LYS A 150 4.37 18.28 8.96
N SER A 151 4.91 17.07 8.89
CA SER A 151 5.73 16.59 7.78
C SER A 151 4.99 16.45 6.45
N SER A 152 3.65 16.42 6.47
CA SER A 152 2.78 16.23 5.31
C SER A 152 1.64 17.25 5.28
N TRP A 153 1.87 18.41 5.90
CA TRP A 153 0.87 19.46 6.08
C TRP A 153 0.17 19.85 4.76
N PHE A 154 0.92 19.86 3.66
CA PHE A 154 0.43 20.34 2.36
C PHE A 154 0.10 19.22 1.37
N GLN A 155 0.16 17.95 1.78
CA GLN A 155 0.06 16.80 0.86
C GLN A 155 -0.82 15.72 1.46
N TRP A 156 -2.01 15.56 0.89
CA TRP A 156 -2.94 14.50 1.29
C TRP A 156 -2.58 13.16 0.65
N LEU A 157 -2.74 13.06 -0.66
CA LEU A 157 -2.43 11.87 -1.46
C LEU A 157 -1.21 12.18 -2.32
N ASN A 158 -0.04 11.77 -1.85
CA ASN A 158 1.21 11.99 -2.57
C ASN A 158 1.60 10.75 -3.37
N PHE A 159 1.56 10.83 -4.70
CA PHE A 159 2.03 9.77 -5.59
C PHE A 159 3.48 10.02 -5.98
N LYS A 160 4.40 9.13 -5.60
CA LYS A 160 5.85 9.35 -5.76
C LYS A 160 6.50 8.24 -6.57
N TRP A 161 7.29 8.60 -7.57
CA TRP A 161 8.04 7.67 -8.43
C TRP A 161 7.15 6.65 -9.16
N VAL A 162 6.01 7.10 -9.67
CA VAL A 162 5.07 6.29 -10.46
C VAL A 162 5.17 6.65 -11.95
N GLN A 163 5.00 5.67 -12.83
CA GLN A 163 5.01 5.83 -14.29
C GLN A 163 3.84 5.06 -14.89
N ASN A 164 3.26 5.55 -15.99
CA ASN A 164 2.09 4.96 -16.66
C ASN A 164 0.96 4.59 -15.68
N PHE A 165 0.71 5.47 -14.71
CA PHE A 165 -0.30 5.31 -13.67
C PHE A 165 -1.56 6.11 -14.03
N THR A 166 -2.74 5.50 -13.88
CA THR A 166 -4.03 6.13 -14.17
C THR A 166 -4.90 6.21 -12.93
N ILE A 167 -5.52 7.36 -12.68
CA ILE A 167 -6.64 7.51 -11.75
C ILE A 167 -7.91 7.66 -12.58
N ARG A 168 -8.94 6.86 -12.28
CA ARG A 168 -10.27 6.96 -12.93
C ARG A 168 -11.37 6.47 -12.00
N GLY A 169 -12.61 6.57 -12.42
CA GLY A 169 -13.79 6.07 -11.69
C GLY A 169 -14.89 7.13 -11.61
N THR A 170 -16.04 6.75 -11.07
CA THR A 170 -17.22 7.63 -10.96
C THR A 170 -17.40 8.23 -9.55
N GLY A 171 -16.48 7.93 -8.65
CA GLY A 171 -16.51 8.32 -7.24
C GLY A 171 -16.00 9.74 -6.98
N MET A 172 -15.62 9.97 -5.71
CA MET A 172 -15.26 11.30 -5.21
C MET A 172 -13.94 11.28 -4.43
N VAL A 173 -13.16 12.34 -4.58
CA VAL A 173 -11.99 12.63 -3.75
C VAL A 173 -12.28 13.93 -3.00
N ASP A 174 -12.74 13.80 -1.76
CA ASP A 174 -13.16 14.93 -0.91
C ASP A 174 -12.01 15.34 0.04
N GLY A 175 -11.37 16.46 -0.30
CA GLY A 175 -10.26 17.02 0.47
C GLY A 175 -10.65 17.75 1.75
N GLN A 176 -11.94 17.93 2.03
CA GLN A 176 -12.45 18.72 3.18
C GLN A 176 -11.74 20.08 3.36
N GLY A 177 -11.55 20.79 2.25
CA GLY A 177 -10.73 22.02 2.17
C GLY A 177 -11.30 23.24 2.90
N SER A 178 -12.59 23.27 3.24
CA SER A 178 -13.25 24.43 3.85
C SER A 178 -12.54 24.96 5.09
N ASN A 179 -12.18 24.06 6.00
CA ASN A 179 -11.47 24.40 7.24
C ASN A 179 -10.04 24.91 7.02
N TRP A 180 -9.47 24.71 5.82
CA TRP A 180 -8.11 25.12 5.48
C TRP A 180 -8.04 26.57 5.00
N TRP A 181 -8.97 26.99 4.14
CA TRP A 181 -9.01 28.37 3.62
C TRP A 181 -9.86 29.32 4.49
N SER A 182 -10.77 28.84 5.33
CA SER A 182 -11.45 29.73 6.29
C SER A 182 -10.51 30.32 7.36
N LEU A 183 -9.33 29.72 7.58
CA LEU A 183 -8.29 30.31 8.43
C LEU A 183 -7.64 31.53 7.79
N SER A 184 -7.55 31.61 6.45
CA SER A 184 -6.98 32.79 5.78
C SER A 184 -7.91 34.00 5.81
N ASP A 185 -9.23 33.79 5.81
CA ASP A 185 -10.22 34.88 5.85
C ASP A 185 -10.18 35.65 7.18
N GLN A 186 -9.85 34.97 8.30
CA GLN A 186 -9.68 35.64 9.60
C GLN A 186 -8.42 36.50 9.68
N VAL A 187 -7.39 36.22 8.86
CA VAL A 187 -6.16 37.03 8.82
C VAL A 187 -6.37 38.32 8.02
N GLN A 188 -7.33 38.35 7.09
CA GLN A 188 -7.60 39.54 6.27
C GLN A 188 -8.46 40.61 6.98
N HIS A 189 -9.05 40.31 8.15
CA HIS A 189 -9.85 41.26 8.93
C HIS A 189 -9.09 41.97 10.05
N ILE A 190 -7.76 41.85 10.09
CA ILE A 190 -6.88 42.56 11.04
C ILE A 190 -5.94 43.49 10.25
N GLN A 191 -6.51 44.44 9.51
CA GLN A 191 -5.81 45.56 8.88
C GLN A 191 -6.45 46.88 9.32
#